data_AF-A0A0V1FST9-F1
#
_entry.id   AF-A0A0V1FST9-F1
#
_cell.length_a   1.000
_cell.length_b   1.000
_cell.length_c   1.000
_cell.angle_alpha   90.00
_cell.angle_beta   90.00
_cell.angle_gamma   90.00
#
_symmetry.space_group_name_H-M   'P 1'
#
loop_
_entity.id
_entity.type
_entity.pdbx_description
1 polymer ?
#
loop_
_entity_poly.entity_id
_entity_poly.type
_entity_poly.pdbx_seq_one_letter_code
_entity_poly.pdbx_strand_id
1 'polypeptide(L)'
;MDTIANCMSCNRFETLLRFLHFNDNDKVVMDRNHPDYDRFYKIRPLIESIRKTCLEETPGELQSVDEHIIPYKGRCKMKYYNPRKPDKWGLKVIARCGRNGFVHDFWMCDGMAPKVENSIGFFAADVVMKLCETLPKHKGYKVFFDNYFAFLELQEALLRDGIHSVATIRSNRLRGCPVMPSNELKRKGRGATDFCCTRDNKLCVVKWFDNQEVILTSTYKCVDPVEPVRRWDKRQRQFIDVPCPQIVKEYNQFMRGVDLTGMLISLYRIDHKCRKWHRRVFFWAIHVALTNSWLKYHVCHRTCQVRCMKCDIHLCFVTGRNCFFSYHQ
;
A
#
# COMPACT_ATOMS: atom_id res chain seq x y z
N MET A 1 31.80 6.22 16.00
CA MET A 1 31.98 7.29 14.99
C MET A 1 33.02 6.90 13.96
N ASP A 2 34.03 6.13 14.34
CA ASP A 2 35.12 5.69 13.46
C ASP A 2 34.64 4.92 12.23
N THR A 3 33.56 4.13 12.33
CA THR A 3 33.04 3.35 11.19
C THR A 3 32.60 4.20 10.00
N ILE A 4 32.11 5.43 10.21
CA ILE A 4 31.70 6.33 9.11
C ILE A 4 32.92 7.08 8.57
N ALA A 5 33.76 7.61 9.46
CA ALA A 5 34.97 8.36 9.12
C ALA A 5 35.99 7.50 8.35
N ASN A 6 36.07 6.21 8.67
CA ASN A 6 36.98 5.26 8.04
C ASN A 6 36.50 4.78 6.65
N CYS A 7 35.24 5.01 6.28
CA CYS A 7 34.71 4.62 4.97
C CYS A 7 35.09 5.62 3.86
N MET A 8 34.85 6.91 4.08
CA MET A 8 35.22 7.97 3.14
C MET A 8 35.15 9.36 3.77
N SER A 9 35.94 10.30 3.24
CA SER A 9 35.83 11.72 3.61
C SER A 9 34.44 12.29 3.26
N CYS A 10 34.00 13.29 4.05
CA CYS A 10 32.76 14.02 3.81
C CYS A 10 32.72 14.63 2.39
N ASN A 11 33.81 15.26 1.94
CA ASN A 11 33.91 15.88 0.62
C ASN A 11 33.72 14.85 -0.50
N ARG A 12 34.29 13.64 -0.35
CA ARG A 12 34.10 12.55 -1.32
C ARG A 12 32.64 12.09 -1.33
N PHE A 13 32.03 11.89 -0.17
CA PHE A 13 30.63 11.50 -0.06
C PHE A 13 29.69 12.53 -0.73
N GLU A 14 29.87 13.81 -0.45
CA GLU A 14 29.08 14.88 -1.06
C GLU A 14 29.27 14.96 -2.58
N THR A 15 30.49 14.72 -3.06
CA THR A 15 30.83 14.67 -4.49
C THR A 15 30.12 13.51 -5.18
N LEU A 16 30.22 12.30 -4.61
CA LEU A 16 29.51 11.12 -5.12
C LEU A 16 28.00 11.35 -5.14
N LEU A 17 27.42 11.86 -4.06
CA LEU A 17 26.00 12.18 -4.02
C LEU A 17 25.59 13.25 -5.03
N ARG A 18 26.46 14.21 -5.35
CA ARG A 18 26.19 15.27 -6.34
C ARG A 18 26.06 14.69 -7.74
N PHE A 19 26.95 13.78 -8.10
CA PHE A 19 27.05 13.15 -9.42
C PHE A 19 26.36 11.79 -9.53
N LEU A 20 25.60 11.37 -8.51
CA LEU A 20 24.81 10.15 -8.56
C LEU A 20 23.64 10.29 -9.56
N HIS A 21 23.67 9.46 -10.60
CA HIS A 21 22.67 9.35 -11.66
C HIS A 21 22.28 7.87 -11.85
N PHE A 22 21.07 7.62 -12.35
CA PHE A 22 20.50 6.26 -12.47
C PHE A 22 19.95 5.95 -13.86
N ASN A 23 20.09 6.89 -14.78
CA ASN A 23 19.74 6.72 -16.17
C ASN A 23 20.57 7.67 -17.04
N ASP A 24 20.70 7.35 -18.32
CA ASP A 24 21.41 8.12 -19.32
C ASP A 24 20.62 9.41 -19.64
N ASN A 25 21.17 10.57 -19.29
CA ASN A 25 20.45 11.83 -19.51
C ASN A 25 20.36 12.23 -20.99
N ASP A 26 21.19 11.66 -21.87
CA ASP A 26 21.21 12.00 -23.30
C ASP A 26 20.04 11.36 -24.05
N LYS A 27 19.41 10.35 -23.44
CA LYS A 27 18.25 9.62 -23.99
C LYS A 27 16.90 10.08 -23.44
N VAL A 28 16.87 11.18 -22.69
CA VAL A 28 15.62 11.68 -22.10
C VAL A 28 14.71 12.27 -23.17
N VAL A 29 13.46 11.82 -23.20
CA VAL A 29 12.42 12.37 -24.07
C VAL A 29 11.85 13.63 -23.42
N MET A 30 12.00 14.78 -24.10
CA MET A 30 11.55 16.08 -23.58
C MET A 30 10.13 16.44 -24.02
N ASP A 31 9.70 15.95 -25.19
CA ASP A 31 8.34 16.15 -25.69
C ASP A 31 7.36 15.34 -24.83
N ARG A 32 6.36 16.03 -24.28
CA ARG A 32 5.35 15.41 -23.40
C ARG A 32 4.31 14.59 -24.13
N ASN A 33 4.16 14.83 -25.43
CA ASN A 33 3.21 14.12 -26.26
C ASN A 33 3.82 12.84 -26.83
N HIS A 34 5.14 12.68 -26.71
CA HIS A 34 5.82 11.48 -27.15
C HIS A 34 5.37 10.27 -26.30
N PRO A 35 5.06 9.11 -26.90
CA PRO A 35 4.60 7.92 -26.19
C PRO A 35 5.53 7.44 -25.07
N ASP A 36 6.83 7.65 -25.24
CA ASP A 36 7.89 7.27 -24.28
C ASP A 36 8.25 8.38 -23.28
N TYR A 37 7.48 9.47 -23.24
CA TYR A 37 7.68 10.50 -22.23
C TYR A 37 7.43 9.94 -20.82
N ASP A 38 8.45 9.98 -19.98
CA ASP A 38 8.38 9.50 -18.61
C ASP A 38 8.88 10.57 -17.62
N ARG A 39 8.01 11.04 -16.74
CA ARG A 39 8.37 12.02 -15.72
C ARG A 39 9.35 11.47 -14.68
N PHE A 40 9.40 10.15 -14.50
CA PHE A 40 10.34 9.44 -13.62
C PHE A 40 11.58 8.90 -14.35
N TYR A 41 11.80 9.25 -15.61
CA TYR A 41 12.86 8.72 -16.46
C TYR A 41 14.24 8.64 -15.77
N LYS A 42 14.63 9.69 -15.03
CA LYS A 42 15.91 9.80 -14.33
C LYS A 42 16.20 8.72 -13.28
N ILE A 43 15.19 7.98 -12.86
CA ILE A 43 15.27 6.95 -11.82
C ILE A 43 14.55 5.65 -12.23
N ARG A 44 13.97 5.61 -13.44
CA ARG A 44 13.11 4.53 -13.93
C ARG A 44 13.77 3.15 -13.83
N PRO A 45 15.03 2.94 -14.28
CA PRO A 45 15.64 1.62 -14.23
C PRO A 45 15.77 1.07 -12.81
N LEU A 46 16.11 1.93 -11.84
CA LEU A 46 16.19 1.54 -10.43
C LEU A 46 14.81 1.17 -9.88
N ILE A 47 13.80 2.00 -10.14
CA ILE A 47 12.44 1.75 -9.64
C ILE A 47 11.91 0.42 -10.18
N GLU A 48 12.12 0.14 -11.46
CA GLU A 48 11.70 -1.10 -12.09
C GLU A 48 12.46 -2.30 -11.54
N SER A 49 13.76 -2.17 -11.30
CA SER A 49 14.55 -3.22 -10.64
C SER A 49 14.00 -3.56 -9.26
N ILE A 50 13.71 -2.55 -8.43
CA ILE A 50 13.16 -2.75 -7.08
C ILE A 50 11.76 -3.35 -7.14
N ARG A 51 10.91 -2.85 -8.05
CA ARG A 51 9.57 -3.40 -8.28
C ARG A 51 9.63 -4.85 -8.70
N LYS A 52 10.52 -5.21 -9.65
CA LYS A 52 10.72 -6.59 -10.09
C LYS A 52 11.07 -7.50 -8.92
N THR A 53 12.02 -7.11 -8.07
CA THR A 53 12.38 -7.89 -6.87
C THR A 53 11.23 -8.00 -5.87
N CYS A 54 10.38 -6.97 -5.72
CA CYS A 54 9.18 -7.06 -4.88
C CYS A 54 8.17 -8.10 -5.42
N LEU A 55 8.04 -8.18 -6.75
CA LEU A 55 7.13 -9.10 -7.45
C LEU A 55 7.59 -10.56 -7.43
N GLU A 56 8.87 -10.82 -7.22
CA GLU A 56 9.41 -12.18 -7.06
C GLU A 56 8.88 -12.86 -5.77
N GLU A 57 8.48 -12.08 -4.76
CA GLU A 57 7.87 -12.63 -3.56
C GLU A 57 6.38 -12.91 -3.81
N THR A 58 5.99 -14.18 -3.64
CA THR A 58 4.60 -14.60 -3.79
C THR A 58 3.70 -13.89 -2.78
N PRO A 59 2.69 -13.11 -3.21
CA PRO A 59 1.78 -12.45 -2.29
C PRO A 59 0.90 -13.45 -1.56
N GLY A 60 0.65 -13.21 -0.27
CA GLY A 60 -0.44 -13.89 0.44
C GLY A 60 -1.80 -13.42 -0.08
N GLU A 61 -2.87 -14.18 0.20
CA GLU A 61 -4.22 -13.91 -0.31
C GLU A 61 -4.79 -12.54 0.11
N LEU A 62 -4.32 -11.96 1.22
CA LEU A 62 -4.86 -10.76 1.84
C LEU A 62 -3.91 -9.58 1.60
N GLN A 63 -4.36 -8.61 0.80
CA GLN A 63 -3.54 -7.52 0.29
C GLN A 63 -4.21 -6.16 0.53
N SER A 64 -3.45 -5.14 0.88
CA SER A 64 -3.94 -3.77 1.05
C SER A 64 -3.36 -2.85 -0.01
N VAL A 65 -4.13 -1.86 -0.44
CA VAL A 65 -3.69 -0.78 -1.33
C VAL A 65 -3.97 0.57 -0.69
N ASP A 66 -2.93 1.39 -0.59
CA ASP A 66 -3.01 2.73 0.00
C ASP A 66 -1.86 3.61 -0.53
N GLU A 67 -1.91 4.92 -0.24
CA GLU A 67 -0.84 5.84 -0.55
C GLU A 67 0.24 5.96 0.53
N HIS A 68 1.47 6.05 0.04
CA HIS A 68 2.67 6.46 0.76
C HIS A 68 3.21 7.78 0.18
N ILE A 69 3.74 8.65 1.03
CA ILE A 69 4.33 9.94 0.62
C ILE A 69 5.83 9.91 0.86
N ILE A 70 6.61 10.08 -0.21
CA ILE A 70 8.06 10.28 -0.13
C ILE A 70 8.31 11.77 0.16
N PRO A 71 8.80 12.13 1.36
CA PRO A 71 8.89 13.53 1.77
C PRO A 71 9.83 14.33 0.88
N TYR A 72 9.32 15.42 0.30
CA TYR A 72 10.11 16.30 -0.55
C TYR A 72 9.48 17.68 -0.66
N LYS A 73 10.22 18.71 -0.25
CA LYS A 73 9.76 20.12 -0.31
C LYS A 73 10.33 20.91 -1.49
N GLY A 74 11.33 20.38 -2.20
CA GLY A 74 11.97 21.06 -3.32
C GLY A 74 11.06 21.29 -4.52
N ARG A 75 11.59 21.93 -5.57
CA ARG A 75 10.86 22.16 -6.82
C ARG A 75 10.69 20.82 -7.55
N CYS A 76 9.44 20.42 -7.77
CA CYS A 76 9.06 19.27 -8.59
C CYS A 76 7.57 19.39 -8.94
N LYS A 77 7.22 19.17 -10.20
CA LYS A 77 5.82 19.24 -10.69
C LYS A 77 4.96 18.05 -10.24
N MET A 78 5.58 16.93 -9.87
CA MET A 78 4.91 15.70 -9.40
C MET A 78 4.64 15.69 -7.89
N LYS A 79 4.89 16.81 -7.20
CA LYS A 79 4.75 16.90 -5.75
C LYS A 79 3.27 17.05 -5.39
N TYR A 80 2.81 16.25 -4.43
CA TYR A 80 1.48 16.30 -3.86
C TYR A 80 1.50 16.94 -2.47
N TYR A 81 0.41 17.62 -2.13
CA TYR A 81 0.10 18.06 -0.78
C TYR A 81 -1.00 17.17 -0.19
N ASN A 82 -0.75 16.57 0.98
CA ASN A 82 -1.76 15.86 1.75
C ASN A 82 -1.69 16.29 3.22
N PRO A 83 -2.65 17.11 3.71
CA PRO A 83 -2.62 17.62 5.07
C PRO A 83 -2.82 16.53 6.14
N ARG A 84 -3.33 15.36 5.76
CA ARG A 84 -3.63 14.24 6.67
C ARG A 84 -2.43 13.32 6.94
N LYS A 85 -1.37 13.40 6.15
CA LYS A 85 -0.16 12.59 6.34
C LYS A 85 0.88 13.40 7.17
N PRO A 86 1.73 12.74 7.98
CA PRO A 86 2.75 13.42 8.78
C PRO A 86 3.65 14.32 7.93
N ASP A 87 4.14 13.78 6.83
CA ASP A 87 4.87 14.52 5.79
C ASP A 87 3.89 15.05 4.74
N LYS A 88 3.46 16.30 4.92
CA LYS A 88 2.40 16.89 4.09
C LYS A 88 2.79 17.11 2.63
N TRP A 89 4.08 17.24 2.31
CA TRP A 89 4.59 17.56 0.97
C TRP A 89 5.54 16.48 0.49
N GLY A 90 5.26 15.89 -0.67
CA GLY A 90 6.13 14.84 -1.21
C GLY A 90 5.68 14.26 -2.53
N LEU A 91 6.40 13.24 -3.00
CA LEU A 91 5.98 12.44 -4.15
C LEU A 91 5.04 11.34 -3.67
N LYS A 92 3.91 11.17 -4.35
CA LYS A 92 2.94 10.14 -3.98
C LYS A 92 3.30 8.81 -4.65
N VAL A 93 3.25 7.75 -3.87
CA VAL A 93 3.34 6.36 -4.32
C VAL A 93 2.08 5.65 -3.86
N ILE A 94 1.45 4.86 -4.72
CA ILE A 94 0.35 3.97 -4.32
C ILE A 94 0.96 2.57 -4.28
N ALA A 95 0.91 1.91 -3.12
CA ALA A 95 1.57 0.63 -2.90
C ALA A 95 0.55 -0.46 -2.59
N ARG A 96 0.82 -1.67 -3.07
CA ARG A 96 0.12 -2.90 -2.69
C ARG A 96 1.00 -3.69 -1.72
N CYS A 97 0.50 -3.88 -0.50
CA CYS A 97 1.23 -4.53 0.59
C CYS A 97 0.47 -5.71 1.18
N GLY A 98 1.20 -6.75 1.58
CA GLY A 98 0.67 -7.82 2.41
C GLY A 98 0.34 -7.35 3.82
N ARG A 99 -0.38 -8.16 4.59
CA ARG A 99 -0.77 -7.86 5.98
C ARG A 99 0.42 -7.50 6.89
N ASN A 100 1.59 -8.08 6.64
CA ASN A 100 2.82 -7.84 7.40
C ASN A 100 3.58 -6.56 6.97
N GLY A 101 3.04 -5.79 6.02
CA GLY A 101 3.70 -4.60 5.47
C GLY A 101 4.77 -4.89 4.43
N PHE A 102 4.82 -6.10 3.88
CA PHE A 102 5.69 -6.41 2.74
C PHE A 102 5.13 -5.74 1.48
N VAL A 103 5.93 -4.93 0.79
CA VAL A 103 5.54 -4.28 -0.46
C VAL A 103 5.69 -5.28 -1.61
N HIS A 104 4.60 -5.64 -2.27
CA HIS A 104 4.63 -6.55 -3.42
C HIS A 104 4.64 -5.81 -4.75
N ASP A 105 3.90 -4.71 -4.84
CA ASP A 105 3.85 -3.89 -6.05
C ASP A 105 3.61 -2.42 -5.66
N PHE A 106 3.97 -1.48 -6.53
CA PHE A 106 3.71 -0.06 -6.32
C PHE A 106 3.70 0.73 -7.62
N TRP A 107 2.99 1.86 -7.59
CA TRP A 107 2.83 2.79 -8.70
C TRP A 107 3.28 4.19 -8.27
N MET A 108 4.22 4.76 -9.02
CA MET A 108 4.69 6.12 -8.80
C MET A 108 3.72 7.12 -9.45
N CYS A 109 3.11 8.00 -8.66
CA CYS A 109 2.16 8.97 -9.20
C CYS A 109 2.88 10.16 -9.82
N ASP A 110 2.78 10.28 -11.14
CA ASP A 110 3.26 11.44 -11.89
C ASP A 110 2.12 12.32 -12.43
N GLY A 111 0.87 11.93 -12.19
CA GLY A 111 -0.35 12.58 -12.68
C GLY A 111 -0.88 11.99 -13.99
N MET A 112 -0.22 11.00 -14.58
CA MET A 112 -0.70 10.29 -15.76
C MET A 112 -1.44 9.02 -15.36
N ALA A 113 -2.60 8.78 -15.97
CA ALA A 113 -3.36 7.56 -15.75
C ALA A 113 -2.55 6.32 -16.20
N PRO A 114 -2.56 5.23 -15.44
CA PRO A 114 -1.92 3.99 -15.87
C PRO A 114 -2.63 3.43 -17.11
N LYS A 115 -1.86 2.79 -18.00
CA LYS A 115 -2.44 2.00 -19.10
C LYS A 115 -2.94 0.66 -18.52
N VAL A 116 -4.26 0.52 -18.51
CA VAL A 116 -5.00 -0.69 -18.12
C VAL A 116 -5.95 -1.08 -19.26
N GLU A 117 -6.12 -2.38 -19.51
CA GLU A 117 -6.94 -2.89 -20.62
C GLU A 117 -8.42 -2.48 -20.50
N ASN A 118 -8.97 -2.62 -19.29
CA ASN A 118 -10.35 -2.27 -18.97
C ASN A 118 -10.39 -1.13 -17.95
N SER A 119 -10.10 0.09 -18.40
CA SER A 119 -10.15 1.28 -17.55
C SER A 119 -11.56 1.52 -17.00
N ILE A 120 -11.62 1.87 -15.72
CA ILE A 120 -12.84 2.29 -15.01
C ILE A 120 -13.13 3.77 -15.28
N GLY A 121 -12.16 4.51 -15.84
CA GLY A 121 -12.28 5.95 -16.12
C GLY A 121 -11.97 6.85 -14.92
N PHE A 122 -11.49 6.27 -13.81
CA PHE A 122 -11.05 7.03 -12.63
C PHE A 122 -9.60 6.70 -12.29
N PHE A 123 -8.74 7.72 -12.24
CA PHE A 123 -7.31 7.56 -11.95
C PHE A 123 -7.03 6.64 -10.75
N ALA A 124 -7.70 6.86 -9.62
CA ALA A 124 -7.47 6.06 -8.41
C ALA A 124 -7.87 4.60 -8.60
N ALA A 125 -9.00 4.33 -9.28
CA ALA A 125 -9.45 2.98 -9.58
C ALA A 125 -8.50 2.27 -10.55
N ASP A 126 -8.08 2.96 -11.61
CA ASP A 126 -7.18 2.38 -12.62
C ASP A 126 -5.81 2.05 -12.03
N VAL A 127 -5.32 2.81 -11.04
CA VAL A 127 -4.09 2.45 -10.32
C VAL A 127 -4.30 1.18 -9.49
N VAL A 128 -5.45 0.99 -8.83
CA VAL A 128 -5.73 -0.28 -8.13
C VAL A 128 -5.78 -1.44 -9.12
N MET A 129 -6.49 -1.29 -10.24
CA MET A 129 -6.50 -2.29 -11.31
C MET A 129 -5.07 -2.62 -11.76
N LYS A 130 -4.24 -1.61 -11.99
CA LYS A 130 -2.86 -1.80 -12.42
C LYS A 130 -2.01 -2.59 -11.42
N LEU A 131 -2.17 -2.32 -10.13
CA LEU A 131 -1.47 -3.04 -9.05
C LEU A 131 -1.99 -4.47 -8.86
N CYS A 132 -3.23 -4.74 -9.25
CA CYS A 132 -3.86 -6.05 -9.16
C CYS A 132 -3.57 -6.94 -10.37
N GLU A 133 -3.07 -6.41 -11.50
CA GLU A 133 -2.63 -7.21 -12.66
C GLU A 133 -1.56 -8.26 -12.28
N THR A 134 -0.77 -7.97 -11.24
CA THR A 134 0.28 -8.86 -10.73
C THR A 134 -0.21 -9.84 -9.66
N LEU A 135 -1.52 -9.88 -9.37
CA LEU A 135 -2.12 -10.88 -8.49
C LEU A 135 -2.63 -12.09 -9.29
N PRO A 136 -2.57 -13.31 -8.72
CA PRO A 136 -3.21 -14.46 -9.33
C PRO A 136 -4.73 -14.30 -9.43
N LYS A 137 -5.24 -14.32 -10.66
CA LYS A 137 -6.67 -14.26 -10.96
C LYS A 137 -7.37 -15.57 -10.58
N HIS A 138 -8.63 -15.47 -10.15
CA HIS A 138 -9.49 -16.62 -9.78
C HIS A 138 -8.91 -17.55 -8.71
N LYS A 139 -8.03 -17.04 -7.84
CA LYS A 139 -7.45 -17.78 -6.70
C LYS A 139 -7.94 -17.30 -5.34
N GLY A 140 -9.03 -16.54 -5.31
CA GLY A 140 -9.65 -16.09 -4.05
C GLY A 140 -8.89 -14.99 -3.30
N TYR A 141 -7.98 -14.27 -3.98
CA TYR A 141 -7.28 -13.12 -3.41
C TYR A 141 -8.28 -12.02 -3.01
N LYS A 142 -7.97 -11.28 -1.95
CA LYS A 142 -8.80 -10.22 -1.38
C LYS A 142 -7.99 -8.94 -1.24
N VAL A 143 -8.51 -7.85 -1.77
CA VAL A 143 -7.85 -6.53 -1.76
C VAL A 143 -8.65 -5.53 -0.92
N PHE A 144 -7.95 -4.84 -0.04
CA PHE A 144 -8.50 -3.84 0.87
C PHE A 144 -8.01 -2.44 0.47
N PHE A 145 -8.90 -1.46 0.36
CA PHE A 145 -8.52 -0.08 0.03
C PHE A 145 -9.46 0.95 0.66
N ASP A 146 -8.99 2.19 0.78
CA ASP A 146 -9.75 3.28 1.39
C ASP A 146 -10.78 3.93 0.43
N ASN A 147 -11.46 4.96 0.93
CA ASN A 147 -12.47 5.68 0.17
C ASN A 147 -11.93 6.58 -0.94
N TYR A 148 -10.62 6.80 -1.03
CA TYR A 148 -10.02 7.49 -2.17
C TYR A 148 -10.12 6.62 -3.41
N PHE A 149 -9.78 5.34 -3.28
CA PHE A 149 -9.79 4.35 -4.37
C PHE A 149 -11.17 3.75 -4.64
N ALA A 150 -12.08 3.75 -3.67
CA ALA A 150 -13.33 3.01 -3.79
C ALA A 150 -14.33 3.57 -4.81
N PHE A 151 -14.69 2.70 -5.76
CA PHE A 151 -15.81 2.81 -6.72
C PHE A 151 -16.46 1.43 -6.83
N LEU A 152 -17.79 1.37 -6.99
CA LEU A 152 -18.47 0.07 -7.12
C LEU A 152 -18.03 -0.63 -8.42
N GLU A 153 -17.84 0.15 -9.48
CA GLU A 153 -17.36 -0.29 -10.79
C GLU A 153 -15.97 -0.94 -10.71
N LEU A 154 -15.09 -0.43 -9.84
CA LEU A 154 -13.78 -1.03 -9.57
C LEU A 154 -13.92 -2.41 -8.93
N GLN A 155 -14.80 -2.54 -7.94
CA GLN A 155 -14.96 -3.79 -7.22
C GLN A 155 -15.61 -4.87 -8.08
N GLU A 156 -16.54 -4.50 -8.97
CA GLU A 156 -17.06 -5.40 -9.99
C GLU A 156 -15.98 -5.85 -10.97
N ALA A 157 -15.09 -4.94 -11.39
CA ALA A 157 -13.98 -5.29 -12.27
C ALA A 157 -13.00 -6.26 -11.61
N LEU A 158 -12.65 -6.04 -10.35
CA LEU A 158 -11.83 -6.97 -9.57
C LEU A 158 -12.53 -8.32 -9.41
N LEU A 159 -13.85 -8.32 -9.17
CA LEU A 159 -14.62 -9.56 -9.06
C LEU A 159 -14.63 -10.36 -10.37
N ARG A 160 -14.66 -9.70 -11.54
CA ARG A 160 -14.50 -10.37 -12.85
C ARG A 160 -13.16 -11.09 -12.98
N ASP A 161 -12.10 -10.55 -12.38
CA ASP A 161 -10.78 -11.20 -12.29
C ASP A 161 -10.70 -12.26 -11.16
N GLY A 162 -11.81 -12.53 -10.47
CA GLY A 162 -11.85 -13.45 -9.33
C GLY A 162 -11.09 -12.93 -8.10
N ILE A 163 -10.94 -11.60 -8.00
CA ILE A 163 -10.34 -10.90 -6.88
C ILE A 163 -11.44 -10.25 -6.06
N HIS A 164 -11.56 -10.67 -4.81
CA HIS A 164 -12.51 -10.11 -3.86
C HIS A 164 -12.02 -8.78 -3.29
N SER A 165 -12.92 -7.96 -2.77
CA SER A 165 -12.53 -6.68 -2.18
C SER A 165 -13.38 -6.28 -0.97
N VAL A 166 -12.79 -5.45 -0.10
CA VAL A 166 -13.48 -4.68 0.94
C VAL A 166 -12.92 -3.27 0.96
N ALA A 167 -13.79 -2.27 0.95
CA ALA A 167 -13.35 -0.89 0.99
C ALA A 167 -14.30 0.00 1.76
N THR A 168 -13.78 1.06 2.36
CA THR A 168 -14.64 2.18 2.76
C THR A 168 -15.04 2.97 1.52
N ILE A 169 -16.28 3.43 1.42
CA ILE A 169 -16.78 4.18 0.26
C ILE A 169 -17.46 5.48 0.68
N ARG A 170 -17.41 6.49 -0.19
CA ARG A 170 -18.08 7.78 0.05
C ARG A 170 -19.56 7.66 -0.30
N SER A 171 -20.42 8.34 0.46
CA SER A 171 -21.88 8.34 0.23
C SER A 171 -22.27 8.79 -1.18
N ASN A 172 -21.51 9.69 -1.81
CA ASN A 172 -21.76 10.15 -3.17
C ASN A 172 -21.33 9.16 -4.28
N ARG A 173 -20.79 7.99 -3.93
CA ARG A 173 -20.34 6.94 -4.88
C ARG A 173 -21.19 5.67 -4.84
N LEU A 174 -22.34 5.69 -4.18
CA LEU A 174 -23.17 4.51 -3.98
C LEU A 174 -24.02 4.09 -5.20
N ARG A 175 -24.05 4.88 -6.28
CA ARG A 175 -24.70 4.55 -7.58
C ARG A 175 -26.08 3.86 -7.46
N GLY A 176 -26.96 4.40 -6.63
CA GLY A 176 -28.32 3.85 -6.48
C GLY A 176 -28.45 2.69 -5.49
N CYS A 177 -27.45 2.47 -4.63
CA CYS A 177 -27.54 1.64 -3.43
C CYS A 177 -27.95 2.53 -2.23
N PRO A 178 -29.25 2.62 -1.89
CA PRO A 178 -29.70 3.45 -0.78
C PRO A 178 -29.33 2.82 0.55
N VAL A 179 -28.71 3.61 1.41
CA VAL A 179 -28.47 3.28 2.82
C VAL A 179 -29.15 4.33 3.69
N MET A 180 -29.43 3.96 4.94
CA MET A 180 -30.13 4.77 5.92
C MET A 180 -29.51 6.18 6.04
N PRO A 181 -30.34 7.23 6.06
CA PRO A 181 -29.89 8.59 6.29
C PRO A 181 -29.10 8.71 7.59
N SER A 182 -28.04 9.53 7.57
CA SER A 182 -27.10 9.71 8.68
C SER A 182 -27.78 10.10 10.01
N ASN A 183 -28.81 10.95 9.93
CA ASN A 183 -29.57 11.39 11.10
C ASN A 183 -30.37 10.26 11.74
N GLU A 184 -30.95 9.37 10.94
CA GLU A 184 -31.74 8.24 11.42
C GLU A 184 -30.82 7.18 12.03
N LEU A 185 -29.72 6.85 11.36
CA LEU A 185 -28.75 5.88 11.88
C LEU A 185 -28.14 6.35 13.20
N LYS A 186 -27.82 7.65 13.31
CA LYS A 186 -27.33 8.25 14.57
C LYS A 186 -28.35 8.18 15.70
N ARG A 187 -29.65 8.29 15.42
CA ARG A 187 -30.72 8.15 16.42
C ARG A 187 -30.83 6.72 16.97
N LYS A 188 -30.54 5.71 16.14
CA LYS A 188 -30.47 4.30 16.57
C LYS A 188 -29.29 4.02 17.51
N GLY A 189 -28.33 4.93 17.61
CA GLY A 189 -27.23 4.86 18.56
C GLY A 189 -25.99 4.13 18.05
N ARG A 190 -25.02 4.00 18.93
CA ARG A 190 -23.70 3.44 18.64
C ARG A 190 -23.81 1.92 18.41
N GLY A 191 -23.24 1.44 17.31
CA GLY A 191 -23.39 0.06 16.83
C GLY A 191 -24.52 -0.13 15.82
N ALA A 192 -25.33 0.91 15.56
CA ALA A 192 -26.37 0.84 14.56
C ALA A 192 -25.80 0.51 13.18
N THR A 193 -26.45 -0.41 12.49
CA THR A 193 -26.05 -0.91 11.18
C THR A 193 -27.23 -0.85 10.24
N ASP A 194 -26.97 -0.49 8.99
CA ASP A 194 -27.88 -0.64 7.87
C ASP A 194 -27.11 -1.20 6.68
N PHE A 195 -27.79 -1.90 5.77
CA PHE A 195 -27.13 -2.46 4.59
C PHE A 195 -28.06 -2.55 3.40
N CYS A 196 -27.47 -2.56 2.21
CA CYS A 196 -28.15 -2.84 0.95
C CYS A 196 -27.21 -3.58 0.01
N CYS A 197 -27.76 -4.32 -0.96
CA CYS A 197 -26.98 -4.95 -2.01
C CYS A 197 -27.15 -4.22 -3.35
N THR A 198 -26.19 -4.37 -4.25
CA THR A 198 -26.39 -4.01 -5.66
C THR A 198 -27.52 -4.84 -6.26
N ARG A 199 -28.14 -4.36 -7.35
CA ARG A 199 -29.27 -5.04 -7.99
C ARG A 199 -28.97 -6.49 -8.42
N ASP A 200 -27.72 -6.76 -8.75
CA ASP A 200 -27.22 -8.07 -9.15
C ASP A 200 -26.68 -8.91 -7.98
N ASN A 201 -26.83 -8.42 -6.73
CA ASN A 201 -26.36 -9.03 -5.49
C ASN A 201 -24.86 -9.37 -5.45
N LYS A 202 -24.05 -8.73 -6.31
CA LYS A 202 -22.59 -8.96 -6.32
C LYS A 202 -21.84 -8.21 -5.21
N LEU A 203 -22.38 -7.07 -4.77
CA LEU A 203 -21.77 -6.27 -3.71
C LEU A 203 -22.78 -6.00 -2.60
N CYS A 204 -22.29 -6.07 -1.37
CA CYS A 204 -22.99 -5.57 -0.18
C CYS A 204 -22.38 -4.24 0.24
N VAL A 205 -23.22 -3.25 0.47
CA VAL A 205 -22.89 -1.95 1.06
C VAL A 205 -23.44 -1.93 2.48
N VAL A 206 -22.58 -1.69 3.46
CA VAL A 206 -22.93 -1.62 4.89
C VAL A 206 -22.60 -0.24 5.41
N LYS A 207 -23.56 0.41 6.08
CA LYS A 207 -23.35 1.63 6.84
C LYS A 207 -23.39 1.32 8.33
N TRP A 208 -22.31 1.64 9.03
CA TRP A 208 -22.16 1.38 10.47
C TRP A 208 -21.87 2.68 11.22
N PHE A 209 -22.51 2.87 12.38
CA PHE A 209 -22.34 4.05 13.21
C PHE A 209 -21.58 3.74 14.51
N ASP A 210 -20.37 4.28 14.65
CA ASP A 210 -19.63 4.27 15.92
C ASP A 210 -19.66 5.67 16.57
N ASN A 211 -18.52 6.36 16.65
CA ASN A 211 -18.46 7.80 16.95
C ASN A 211 -18.89 8.65 15.75
N GLN A 212 -18.63 8.12 14.55
CA GLN A 212 -19.02 8.66 13.26
C GLN A 212 -19.48 7.50 12.38
N GLU A 213 -20.28 7.80 11.37
CA GLU A 213 -20.66 6.83 10.37
C GLU A 213 -19.50 6.47 9.45
N VAL A 214 -19.46 5.20 9.06
CA VAL A 214 -18.61 4.69 7.99
C VAL A 214 -19.48 3.86 7.05
N ILE A 215 -19.23 3.99 5.76
CA ILE A 215 -19.87 3.15 4.74
C ILE A 215 -18.77 2.26 4.18
N LEU A 216 -19.01 0.95 4.18
CA LEU A 216 -18.14 -0.05 3.57
C LEU A 216 -18.88 -0.79 2.47
N THR A 217 -18.12 -1.33 1.55
CA THR A 217 -18.61 -2.12 0.42
C THR A 217 -17.70 -3.33 0.25
N SER A 218 -18.28 -4.49 -0.04
CA SER A 218 -17.53 -5.72 -0.24
C SER A 218 -18.21 -6.65 -1.23
N THR A 219 -17.39 -7.48 -1.88
CA THR A 219 -17.83 -8.55 -2.77
C THR A 219 -17.98 -9.92 -2.08
N TYR A 220 -17.75 -10.03 -0.77
CA TYR A 220 -17.80 -11.32 -0.06
C TYR A 220 -18.13 -11.23 1.44
N LYS A 221 -18.09 -10.05 2.06
CA LYS A 221 -18.51 -9.83 3.45
C LYS A 221 -19.68 -8.85 3.50
N CYS A 222 -20.54 -9.02 4.49
CA CYS A 222 -21.67 -8.13 4.73
C CYS A 222 -21.82 -7.94 6.25
N VAL A 223 -23.05 -7.94 6.76
CA VAL A 223 -23.32 -7.67 8.18
C VAL A 223 -22.89 -8.81 9.09
N ASP A 224 -23.28 -10.04 8.79
CA ASP A 224 -23.14 -11.18 9.71
C ASP A 224 -21.78 -11.91 9.62
N PRO A 225 -21.29 -12.49 10.74
CA PRO A 225 -21.86 -12.36 12.09
C PRO A 225 -21.62 -10.97 12.68
N VAL A 226 -22.57 -10.51 13.50
CA VAL A 226 -22.40 -9.30 14.32
C VAL A 226 -21.78 -9.69 15.65
N GLU A 227 -20.61 -9.14 15.93
CA GLU A 227 -19.87 -9.48 17.14
C GLU A 227 -19.48 -8.19 17.88
N PRO A 228 -19.47 -8.20 19.23
CA PRO A 228 -19.09 -7.01 20.00
C PRO A 228 -17.62 -6.64 19.75
N VAL A 229 -17.34 -5.33 19.74
CA VAL A 229 -15.98 -4.78 19.82
C VAL A 229 -15.89 -3.80 20.99
N ARG A 230 -14.84 -3.97 21.80
CA ARG A 230 -14.61 -3.12 22.96
C ARG A 230 -14.15 -1.73 22.50
N ARG A 231 -14.90 -0.70 22.85
CA ARG A 231 -14.60 0.69 22.49
C ARG A 231 -14.66 1.60 23.69
N TRP A 232 -13.77 2.58 23.74
CA TRP A 232 -13.85 3.65 24.72
C TRP A 232 -15.06 4.54 24.42
N ASP A 233 -15.85 4.85 25.43
CA ASP A 233 -16.90 5.86 25.40
C ASP A 233 -16.44 7.10 26.18
N LYS A 234 -16.34 8.24 25.48
CA LYS A 234 -15.88 9.48 26.09
C LYS A 234 -16.87 10.07 27.10
N ARG A 235 -18.18 9.80 26.94
CA ARG A 235 -19.23 10.34 27.81
C ARG A 235 -19.29 9.57 29.12
N GLN A 236 -19.22 8.24 29.03
CA GLN A 236 -19.26 7.36 30.19
C GLN A 236 -17.88 7.11 30.81
N ARG A 237 -16.80 7.53 30.13
CA ARG A 237 -15.39 7.31 30.55
C ARG A 237 -15.10 5.84 30.88
N GLN A 238 -15.68 4.94 30.11
CA GLN A 238 -15.49 3.50 30.27
C GLN A 238 -15.45 2.80 28.91
N PHE A 239 -15.02 1.54 28.93
CA PHE A 239 -15.13 0.68 27.76
C PHE A 239 -16.54 0.08 27.69
N ILE A 240 -17.15 0.17 26.51
CA ILE A 240 -18.43 -0.44 26.19
C ILE A 240 -18.27 -1.42 25.04
N ASP A 241 -19.16 -2.39 24.96
CA ASP A 241 -19.24 -3.31 23.84
C ASP A 241 -20.18 -2.76 22.78
N VAL A 242 -19.66 -2.58 21.58
CA VAL A 242 -20.40 -2.05 20.44
C VAL A 242 -20.63 -3.17 19.43
N PRO A 243 -21.87 -3.47 19.03
CA PRO A 243 -22.14 -4.40 17.93
C PRO A 243 -21.40 -3.98 16.66
N CYS A 244 -20.59 -4.88 16.11
CA CYS A 244 -19.72 -4.61 14.98
C CYS A 244 -19.98 -5.63 13.87
N PRO A 245 -20.41 -5.17 12.68
CA PRO A 245 -20.56 -6.02 11.50
C PRO A 245 -19.25 -6.68 11.08
N GLN A 246 -19.33 -7.89 10.51
CA GLN A 246 -18.16 -8.64 10.07
C GLN A 246 -17.30 -7.86 9.06
N ILE A 247 -17.92 -7.14 8.12
CA ILE A 247 -17.21 -6.31 7.13
C ILE A 247 -16.28 -5.26 7.77
N VAL A 248 -16.68 -4.69 8.92
CA VAL A 248 -15.88 -3.68 9.65
C VAL A 248 -14.66 -4.33 10.29
N LYS A 249 -14.83 -5.53 10.86
CA LYS A 249 -13.71 -6.30 11.43
C LYS A 249 -12.71 -6.69 10.35
N GLU A 250 -13.20 -7.24 9.25
CA GLU A 250 -12.40 -7.64 8.09
C GLU A 250 -11.56 -6.47 7.57
N TYR A 251 -12.19 -5.32 7.33
CA TYR A 251 -11.50 -4.13 6.83
C TYR A 251 -10.38 -3.66 7.76
N ASN A 252 -10.68 -3.51 9.06
CA ASN A 252 -9.71 -3.01 10.04
C ASN A 252 -8.51 -3.96 10.23
N GLN A 253 -8.73 -5.27 10.04
CA GLN A 253 -7.68 -6.27 10.19
C GLN A 253 -6.65 -6.24 9.06
N PHE A 254 -7.07 -5.92 7.83
CA PHE A 254 -6.24 -6.11 6.64
C PHE A 254 -5.86 -4.85 5.88
N MET A 255 -6.53 -3.70 6.08
CA MET A 255 -6.22 -2.45 5.39
C MET A 255 -4.82 -1.87 5.73
N ARG A 256 -4.26 -2.20 6.90
CA ARG A 256 -3.13 -1.47 7.50
C ARG A 256 -1.72 -1.83 6.96
N GLY A 257 -1.63 -2.63 5.89
CA GLY A 257 -0.34 -3.13 5.40
C GLY A 257 0.60 -2.00 4.97
N VAL A 258 0.10 -1.06 4.16
CA VAL A 258 0.89 0.09 3.66
C VAL A 258 1.31 1.03 4.80
N ASP A 259 0.42 1.28 5.77
CA ASP A 259 0.74 2.07 6.96
C ASP A 259 1.85 1.42 7.80
N LEU A 260 1.84 0.09 7.91
CA LEU A 260 2.89 -0.67 8.59
C LEU A 260 4.23 -0.52 7.88
N THR A 261 4.27 -0.64 6.55
CA THR A 261 5.47 -0.35 5.76
C THR A 261 5.95 1.09 6.00
N GLY A 262 5.02 2.06 5.94
CA GLY A 262 5.33 3.47 6.15
C GLY A 262 5.94 3.75 7.53
N MET A 263 5.42 3.08 8.57
CA MET A 263 5.98 3.13 9.91
C MET A 263 7.40 2.53 9.95
N LEU A 264 7.62 1.35 9.38
CA LEU A 264 8.94 0.68 9.36
C LEU A 264 10.00 1.53 8.64
N ILE A 265 9.65 2.09 7.47
CA ILE A 265 10.51 3.03 6.72
C ILE A 265 10.80 4.28 7.56
N SER A 266 9.83 4.75 8.34
CA SER A 266 9.99 5.95 9.15
C SER A 266 10.93 5.76 10.34
N LEU A 267 11.01 4.56 10.92
CA LEU A 267 11.86 4.28 12.08
C LEU A 267 13.35 4.41 11.76
N TYR A 268 13.76 4.01 10.56
CA TYR A 268 15.17 3.96 10.14
C TYR A 268 15.48 4.91 8.98
N ARG A 269 14.68 5.96 8.83
CA ARG A 269 14.73 6.85 7.67
C ARG A 269 16.09 7.56 7.56
N ILE A 270 16.81 7.30 6.48
CA ILE A 270 17.98 8.07 6.05
C ILE A 270 17.51 9.43 5.51
N ASP A 271 17.45 10.44 6.40
CA ASP A 271 17.13 11.81 6.00
C ASP A 271 18.40 12.62 5.71
N HIS A 272 18.38 13.35 4.60
CA HIS A 272 19.44 14.26 4.19
C HIS A 272 18.83 15.37 3.34
N LYS A 273 19.31 16.61 3.49
CA LYS A 273 18.82 17.72 2.67
C LYS A 273 19.13 17.44 1.21
N CYS A 274 18.09 17.39 0.38
CA CYS A 274 18.23 17.10 -1.04
C CYS A 274 17.39 18.04 -1.92
N ARG A 275 18.05 18.65 -2.91
CA ARG A 275 17.40 19.50 -3.94
C ARG A 275 16.96 18.73 -5.19
N LYS A 276 17.36 17.46 -5.35
CA LYS A 276 17.03 16.63 -6.52
C LYS A 276 16.01 15.56 -6.11
N TRP A 277 14.79 15.61 -6.66
CA TRP A 277 13.70 14.71 -6.28
C TRP A 277 14.04 13.22 -6.47
N HIS A 278 14.76 12.85 -7.54
CA HIS A 278 15.07 11.45 -7.85
C HIS A 278 15.97 10.79 -6.80
N ARG A 279 16.82 11.55 -6.11
CA ARG A 279 17.59 11.05 -4.96
C ARG A 279 16.69 10.70 -3.78
N ARG A 280 15.61 11.45 -3.52
CA ARG A 280 14.64 11.06 -2.49
C ARG A 280 13.96 9.73 -2.82
N VAL A 281 13.65 9.50 -4.10
CA VAL A 281 13.08 8.22 -4.56
C VAL A 281 14.09 7.09 -4.44
N PHE A 282 15.36 7.31 -4.76
CA PHE A 282 16.44 6.33 -4.53
C PHE A 282 16.51 5.86 -3.08
N PHE A 283 16.60 6.78 -2.12
CA PHE A 283 16.65 6.39 -0.71
C PHE A 283 15.37 5.74 -0.22
N TRP A 284 14.20 6.19 -0.70
CA TRP A 284 12.95 5.48 -0.44
C TRP A 284 12.98 4.04 -0.97
N ALA A 285 13.51 3.82 -2.17
CA ALA A 285 13.61 2.49 -2.77
C ALA A 285 14.56 1.57 -1.98
N ILE A 286 15.68 2.11 -1.45
CA ILE A 286 16.54 1.40 -0.50
C ILE A 286 15.75 1.01 0.76
N HIS A 287 14.96 1.93 1.32
CA HIS A 287 14.16 1.63 2.51
C HIS A 287 13.11 0.55 2.26
N VAL A 288 12.47 0.55 1.10
CA VAL A 288 11.56 -0.55 0.70
C VAL A 288 12.32 -1.86 0.63
N ALA A 289 13.47 -1.91 -0.03
CA ALA A 289 14.29 -3.12 -0.12
C ALA A 289 14.76 -3.63 1.25
N LEU A 290 15.23 -2.74 2.12
CA LEU A 290 15.65 -3.08 3.49
C LEU A 290 14.46 -3.60 4.31
N THR A 291 13.31 -2.93 4.24
CA THR A 291 12.09 -3.32 4.97
C THR A 291 11.60 -4.70 4.52
N ASN A 292 11.51 -4.92 3.21
CA ASN A 292 11.11 -6.21 2.63
C ASN A 292 12.12 -7.31 3.01
N SER A 293 13.42 -7.02 2.94
CA SER A 293 14.47 -7.97 3.32
C SER A 293 14.39 -8.35 4.80
N TRP A 294 14.16 -7.36 5.67
CA TRP A 294 13.98 -7.56 7.11
C TRP A 294 12.73 -8.39 7.42
N LEU A 295 11.60 -8.10 6.76
CA LEU A 295 10.37 -8.88 6.92
C LEU A 295 10.58 -10.34 6.47
N LYS A 296 11.26 -10.55 5.34
CA LYS A 296 11.59 -11.88 4.84
C LYS A 296 12.55 -12.64 5.77
N TYR A 297 13.58 -11.96 6.26
CA TYR A 297 14.51 -12.49 7.25
C TYR A 297 13.78 -12.92 8.53
N HIS A 298 12.87 -12.10 9.07
CA HIS A 298 12.13 -12.46 10.28
C HIS A 298 11.23 -13.67 10.11
N VAL A 299 10.63 -13.86 8.93
CA VAL A 299 9.83 -15.06 8.62
C VAL A 299 10.72 -16.30 8.53
N CYS A 300 11.88 -16.23 7.86
CA CYS A 300 12.82 -17.36 7.89
C CYS A 300 13.37 -17.57 9.29
N HIS A 301 13.92 -16.58 9.97
CA HIS A 301 14.58 -16.76 11.26
C HIS A 301 13.67 -17.46 12.30
N ARG A 302 12.36 -17.22 12.27
CA ARG A 302 11.38 -17.93 13.12
C ARG A 302 11.11 -19.39 12.72
N THR A 303 11.36 -19.76 11.48
CA THR A 303 11.12 -21.11 10.92
C THR A 303 12.41 -21.91 10.72
N CYS A 304 13.54 -21.23 10.59
CA CYS A 304 14.86 -21.77 10.28
C CYS A 304 15.61 -22.13 11.58
N GLN A 305 15.65 -23.42 11.92
CA GLN A 305 16.30 -23.92 13.14
C GLN A 305 17.83 -23.97 13.05
N VAL A 306 18.40 -23.92 11.84
CA VAL A 306 19.84 -24.08 11.61
C VAL A 306 20.48 -22.72 11.31
N ARG A 307 21.59 -22.39 12.00
CA ARG A 307 22.40 -21.19 11.78
C ARG A 307 23.79 -21.60 11.28
N CYS A 308 24.24 -20.98 10.19
CA CYS A 308 25.63 -21.12 9.75
C CYS A 308 26.54 -20.31 10.68
N MET A 309 27.45 -20.97 11.38
CA MET A 309 28.41 -20.29 12.29
C MET A 309 29.44 -19.43 11.55
N LYS A 310 29.73 -19.73 10.27
CA LYS A 310 30.71 -18.99 9.47
C LYS A 310 30.17 -17.66 8.96
N CYS A 311 28.92 -17.66 8.50
CA CYS A 311 28.28 -16.50 7.87
C CYS A 311 27.33 -15.77 8.83
N ASP A 312 27.08 -16.34 10.01
CA ASP A 312 26.14 -15.86 11.01
C ASP A 312 24.67 -15.70 10.56
N ILE A 313 24.26 -16.52 9.58
CA ILE A 313 22.93 -16.45 8.93
C ILE A 313 22.14 -17.74 9.20
N HIS A 314 20.83 -17.60 9.43
CA HIS A 314 19.91 -18.74 9.52
C HIS A 314 19.59 -19.32 8.14
N LEU A 315 19.61 -20.64 8.02
CA LEU A 315 19.46 -21.36 6.76
C LEU A 315 18.12 -22.09 6.68
N CYS A 316 17.36 -21.85 5.61
CA CYS A 316 16.27 -22.74 5.19
C CYS A 316 16.81 -23.96 4.46
N PHE A 317 16.33 -25.14 4.82
CA PHE A 317 16.46 -26.37 4.02
C PHE A 317 15.09 -26.84 3.51
N VAL A 318 14.23 -25.89 3.14
CA VAL A 318 12.89 -26.21 2.63
C VAL A 318 13.02 -26.69 1.18
N THR A 319 12.30 -27.74 0.81
CA THR A 319 12.26 -28.24 -0.57
C THR A 319 11.86 -27.10 -1.53
N GLY A 320 12.74 -26.74 -2.47
CA GLY A 320 12.58 -25.61 -3.40
C GLY A 320 13.17 -24.26 -2.93
N ARG A 321 13.61 -24.14 -1.68
CA ARG A 321 14.34 -22.97 -1.14
C ARG A 321 15.46 -23.45 -0.20
N ASN A 322 16.60 -23.80 -0.80
CA ASN A 322 17.80 -24.18 -0.07
C ASN A 322 18.76 -22.98 0.08
N CYS A 323 18.66 -22.30 1.23
CA CYS A 323 19.50 -21.13 1.52
C CYS A 323 20.98 -21.49 1.71
N PHE A 324 21.31 -22.75 2.02
CA PHE A 324 22.72 -23.14 2.10
C PHE A 324 23.41 -22.97 0.75
N PHE A 325 22.85 -23.53 -0.33
CA PHE A 325 23.43 -23.37 -1.67
C PHE A 325 23.40 -21.92 -2.17
N SER A 326 22.34 -21.16 -1.88
CA SER A 326 22.25 -19.76 -2.33
C SER A 326 23.26 -18.81 -1.67
N TYR A 327 23.65 -19.07 -0.42
CA TYR A 327 24.57 -18.20 0.34
C TYR A 327 26.02 -18.71 0.40
N HIS A 328 26.28 -19.96 0.01
CA HIS A 328 27.61 -20.59 0.11
C HIS A 328 28.15 -21.11 -1.22
N GLN A 329 27.54 -20.71 -2.35
CA GLN A 329 28.15 -20.88 -3.67
C GLN A 329 29.28 -19.88 -3.90
#